data_AF-A0A8J4TS61-F1
#
_entry.id   AF-A0A8J4TS61-F1
#
_cell.length_a   1.000
_cell.length_b   1.000
_cell.length_c   1.000
_cell.angle_alpha   90.00
_cell.angle_beta   90.00
_cell.angle_gamma   90.00
#
_symmetry.space_group_name_H-M   'P 1'
#
loop_
_entity.id
_entity.type
_entity.pdbx_description
1 polymer ?
#
loop_
_entity_poly.entity_id
_entity_poly.type
_entity_poly.pdbx_seq_one_letter_code
_entity_poly.pdbx_strand_id
1 'polypeptide(L)' 'MRTLGLDHTDIRLITTSLTSDYDMPSLVKLGIHCVTCQKVAIKIVNREKLSESVLMK' A
#
# COMPACT_ATOMS: atom_id res chain seq x y z
N MET A 1 9.92 -10.58 3.44
CA MET A 1 9.74 -9.12 3.31
C MET A 1 9.79 -8.78 1.83
N ARG A 2 8.76 -8.13 1.26
CA ARG A 2 8.77 -7.73 -0.16
C ARG A 2 9.04 -6.23 -0.23
N THR A 3 9.96 -5.81 -1.10
CA THR A 3 10.21 -4.40 -1.39
C THR A 3 9.33 -3.97 -2.55
N LEU A 4 8.65 -2.84 -2.41
CA LEU A 4 8.00 -2.15 -3.53
C LEU A 4 8.88 -0.98 -3.92
N GLY A 5 9.34 -0.96 -5.17
CA GLY A 5 10.00 0.21 -5.76
C GLY A 5 8.95 1.15 -6.30
N LEU A 6 8.79 2.31 -5.65
CA LEU A 6 8.00 3.44 -6.17
C LEU A 6 8.99 4.58 -6.39
N ASP A 7 9.39 4.83 -7.64
CA ASP A 7 10.12 6.03 -8.06
C ASP A 7 11.28 6.45 -7.11
N HIS A 8 12.37 5.67 -7.12
CA HIS A 8 13.55 5.81 -6.23
C HIS A 8 13.29 5.71 -4.70
N THR A 9 12.05 5.49 -4.27
CA THR A 9 11.71 5.31 -2.86
C THR A 9 11.52 3.82 -2.58
N ASP A 10 12.56 3.18 -2.04
CA ASP A 10 12.47 1.77 -1.64
C ASP A 10 11.67 1.63 -0.34
N ILE A 11 10.51 0.98 -0.41
CA ILE A 11 9.66 0.72 0.76
C ILE A 11 9.56 -0.79 1.01
N ARG A 12 9.94 -1.22 2.21
CA ARG A 12 9.83 -2.62 2.67
C ARG A 12 8.50 -2.85 3.36
N LEU A 13 7.68 -3.74 2.82
CA LEU A 13 6.43 -4.17 3.44
C LEU A 13 6.70 -5.11 4.62
N ILE A 14 6.16 -4.78 5.78
CA ILE A 14 6.07 -5.66 6.94
C ILE A 14 4.73 -6.40 6.83
N THR A 15 4.74 -7.72 7.07
CA THR A 15 3.56 -8.60 6.95
C THR A 15 2.56 -8.38 8.10
N THR A 16 1.97 -7.19 8.17
CA THR A 16 0.79 -6.91 9.00
C THR A 16 -0.27 -6.37 8.06
N SER A 17 -1.20 -7.24 7.66
CA SER A 17 -2.39 -6.83 6.91
C SER A 17 -3.39 -6.33 7.94
N LEU A 18 -3.74 -5.05 7.90
CA LEU A 18 -4.87 -4.50 8.64
C LEU A 18 -6.04 -4.43 7.68
N THR A 19 -7.05 -5.27 7.90
CA THR A 19 -8.35 -5.16 7.25
C THR A 19 -9.19 -4.22 8.10
N SER A 20 -9.58 -3.06 7.59
CA SER A 20 -10.63 -2.25 8.25
C SER A 20 -11.99 -2.85 7.87
N ASP A 21 -12.78 -3.24 8.87
CA ASP A 21 -14.09 -3.89 8.71
C ASP A 21 -15.23 -2.93 8.29
N TYR A 22 -14.92 -1.75 7.73
CA TYR A 22 -15.93 -0.78 7.30
C TYR A 22 -16.08 -0.77 5.77
N ASP A 23 -17.23 -1.27 5.31
CA ASP A 23 -17.95 -1.13 4.01
C ASP A 23 -17.19 -1.25 2.67
N MET A 24 -15.86 -1.18 2.63
CA MET A 24 -15.05 -1.45 1.45
C MET A 24 -13.72 -2.07 1.88
N PRO A 25 -13.40 -3.33 1.49
CA PRO A 25 -12.15 -3.97 1.88
C PRO A 25 -10.96 -3.24 1.22
N SER A 26 -10.36 -2.28 1.94
CA SER A 26 -9.06 -1.72 1.61
C SER A 26 -7.98 -2.49 2.34
N LEU A 27 -7.03 -3.06 1.59
CA LEU A 27 -5.87 -3.72 2.17
C LEU A 27 -4.84 -2.66 2.54
N VAL A 28 -4.63 -2.41 3.83
CA VAL A 28 -3.55 -1.56 4.31
C VAL A 28 -2.44 -2.43 4.91
N LYS A 29 -1.19 -2.15 4.53
CA LYS A 29 0.00 -2.77 5.12
C LYS A 29 0.89 -1.73 5.77
N LEU A 30 1.59 -2.13 6.82
CA LEU A 30 2.69 -1.34 7.37
C LEU A 30 3.95 -1.54 6.51
N GLY A 31 4.63 -0.46 6.16
CA GLY A 31 5.95 -0.52 5.53
C GLY A 31 6.96 0.39 6.20
N ILE A 32 8.23 0.21 5.84
CA ILE A 32 9.36 1.02 6.28
C ILE A 32 10.05 1.61 5.05
N HIS A 33 10.25 2.92 5.04
CA HIS A 33 11.09 3.56 4.03
C HIS A 33 12.56 3.20 4.30
N CYS A 34 13.24 2.55 3.34
CA CYS A 34 14.58 1.99 3.53
C CYS A 34 15.66 3.03 3.86
N VAL A 35 15.51 4.28 3.41
CA VAL A 35 16.50 5.35 3.65
C VAL A 35 16.26 6.05 4.99
N THR A 36 15.00 6.41 5.27
CA THR A 36 14.67 7.22 6.46
C THR A 36 14.25 6.38 7.67
N CYS A 37 14.10 5.07 7.52
CA CYS A 37 13.57 4.14 8.53
C CYS A 37 12.18 4.50 9.10
N GLN A 38 11.45 5.40 8.42
CA GLN A 38 10.12 5.83 8.85
C GLN A 38 9.07 4.76 8.56
N LYS A 39 8.15 4.57 9.51
CA LYS A 39 6.94 3.74 9.35
C LYS A 39 5.91 4.47 8.49
N VAL A 40 5.38 3.78 7.50
CA VAL A 40 4.35 4.31 6.60
C VAL A 40 3.19 3.32 6.48
N ALA A 41 1.96 3.84 6.41
CA ALA A 41 0.79 3.05 6.07
C ALA A 41 0.63 3.01 4.54
N ILE A 42 0.51 1.82 3.96
CA ILE A 42 0.47 1.60 2.52
C ILE A 42 -0.88 1.00 2.17
N LYS A 43 -1.72 1.79 1.50
CA LYS A 43 -2.99 1.31 0.94
C LYS A 43 -2.71 0.58 -0.37
N ILE A 44 -2.87 -0.73 -0.37
CA ILE A 44 -2.74 -1.57 -1.55
C ILE A 44 -4.10 -1.63 -2.23
N VAL A 45 -4.15 -1.10 -3.45
CA VAL A 45 -5.34 -1.09 -4.28
C VAL A 45 -5.13 -2.04 -5.45
N ASN A 46 -6.12 -2.89 -5.72
CA ASN A 46 -6.12 -3.68 -6.93
C ASN A 46 -6.70 -2.85 -8.08
N ARG A 47 -5.82 -2.33 -8.95
CA ARG A 47 -6.19 -1.44 -10.07
C ARG A 47 -7.12 -2.10 -11.08
N GLU A 48 -7.05 -3.42 -11.27
CA GLU A 48 -7.92 -4.14 -12.22
C GLU A 48 -9.39 -4.19 -11.74
N LYS A 49 -9.63 -3.98 -10.45
CA LYS A 49 -10.97 -3.96 -9.84
C LYS A 49 -11.56 -2.55 -9.75
N LEU A 50 -10.85 -1.53 -10.22
CA LEU A 50 -11.33 -0.15 -10.19
C LEU A 50 -12.05 0.20 -11.50
N SER A 51 -13.11 1.00 -11.40
CA SER A 51 -13.75 1.62 -12.56
C SER A 51 -12.81 2.64 -13.22
N GLU A 52 -12.95 2.84 -14.53
CA GLU A 52 -12.17 3.81 -15.30
C GLU A 52 -12.25 5.23 -14.70
N SER A 53 -13.43 5.67 -14.25
CA SER A 53 -13.61 6.98 -13.61
C SER A 53 -12.86 7.13 -12.28
N VAL A 54 -12.48 6.02 -11.63
CA VAL A 54 -11.67 6.01 -10.40
C VAL A 54 -10.18 5.91 -10.73
N LEU A 55 -9.83 5.27 -11.84
CA LEU A 55 -8.45 5.12 -12.32
C LEU A 55 -7.89 6.41 -12.94
N MET A 56 -8.75 7.21 -13.57
CA MET A 56 -8.38 8.45 -14.29
C MET A 56 -8.31 9.70 -13.39
N LYS A 57 -8.39 9.51 -12.06
CA LYS A 57 -8.45 10.59 -11.06
C LYS A 57 -7.15 10.67 -10.27
#